data_AF-A0A726GL66-F1
#
_entry.id   AF-A0A726GL66-F1
#
_cell.length_a   1.000
_cell.length_b   1.000
_cell.length_c   1.000
_cell.angle_alpha   90.00
_cell.angle_beta   90.00
_cell.angle_gamma   90.00
#
_symmetry.space_group_name_H-M   'P 1'
#
loop_
_entity.id
_entity.type
_entity.pdbx_description
1 polymer ?
#
loop_
_entity_poly.entity_id
_entity_poly.type
_entity_poly.pdbx_seq_one_letter_code
_entity_poly.pdbx_strand_id
1 'polypeptide(L)'
;PYHVNMEKTLRWKYKAKDTNMYMDMLVLDECRYLYDWMPSLDMFYSGMMDIERQFSFRFILDAVAKHRMVYNNEFFYGTASVSKFETDYVEKVLSVRKNII
;
A
#
# COMPACT_ATOMS: atom_id res chain seq x y z
N PRO A 1 -8.09 3.22 8.94
CA PRO A 1 -8.77 2.72 7.72
C PRO A 1 -7.99 1.56 7.13
N TYR A 2 -8.66 0.58 6.51
CA TYR A 2 -7.98 -0.60 6.01
C TYR A 2 -7.31 -0.37 4.65
N HIS A 3 -6.05 -0.80 4.52
CA HIS A 3 -5.26 -0.74 3.30
C HIS A 3 -4.88 -2.10 2.76
N VAL A 4 -5.03 -2.29 1.45
CA VAL A 4 -4.62 -3.56 0.83
C VAL A 4 -3.11 -3.70 0.89
N ASN A 5 -2.65 -4.79 1.51
CA ASN A 5 -1.25 -5.16 1.54
C ASN A 5 -0.94 -6.10 0.36
N MET A 6 -0.36 -5.53 -0.69
CA MET A 6 -0.04 -6.28 -1.91
C MET A 6 1.00 -7.37 -1.73
N GLU A 7 1.94 -7.22 -0.80
CA GLU A 7 2.96 -8.23 -0.54
C GLU A 7 2.37 -9.46 0.17
N LYS A 8 1.41 -9.23 1.06
CA LYS A 8 0.74 -10.30 1.82
C LYS A 8 -0.47 -10.88 1.09
N THR A 9 -0.86 -10.30 -0.04
CA THR A 9 -1.96 -10.81 -0.86
C THR A 9 -1.59 -12.18 -1.44
N LEU A 10 -2.46 -13.16 -1.19
CA LEU A 10 -2.28 -14.54 -1.62
C LEU A 10 -3.13 -14.81 -2.85
N ARG A 11 -2.54 -15.48 -3.83
CA ARG A 11 -3.17 -15.65 -5.13
C ARG A 11 -2.98 -17.07 -5.63
N TRP A 12 -4.08 -17.66 -6.07
CA TRP A 12 -4.15 -19.06 -6.40
C TRP A 12 -4.96 -19.31 -7.66
N LYS A 13 -4.65 -20.44 -8.29
CA LYS A 13 -5.42 -20.99 -9.41
C LYS A 13 -5.53 -22.50 -9.24
N TYR A 14 -6.67 -23.07 -9.62
CA TYR A 14 -6.89 -24.51 -9.63
C TYR A 14 -7.80 -24.88 -10.81
N LYS A 15 -7.88 -26.17 -11.16
CA LYS A 15 -8.73 -26.64 -12.26
C LYS A 15 -9.93 -27.42 -11.72
N ALA A 16 -11.13 -26.87 -11.89
CA ALA A 16 -12.38 -27.52 -11.55
C ALA A 16 -12.94 -28.23 -12.78
N LYS A 17 -12.83 -29.56 -12.84
CA LYS A 17 -13.17 -30.37 -14.03
C LYS A 17 -12.36 -29.88 -15.24
N ASP A 18 -12.99 -29.10 -16.14
CA ASP A 18 -12.36 -28.53 -17.33
C ASP A 18 -12.11 -27.02 -17.24
N THR A 19 -12.62 -26.36 -16.19
CA THR A 19 -12.57 -24.90 -16.05
C THR A 19 -11.44 -24.46 -15.13
N ASN A 20 -10.64 -23.49 -15.57
CA ASN A 20 -9.64 -22.84 -14.71
C ASN A 20 -10.32 -21.84 -13.77
N MET A 21 -10.14 -22.04 -12.48
CA MET A 21 -10.66 -21.19 -11.42
C MET A 21 -9.54 -20.37 -10.80
N TYR A 22 -9.85 -19.12 -10.42
CA TYR A 22 -8.89 -18.17 -9.85
C TYR A 22 -9.43 -17.63 -8.53
N MET A 23 -8.55 -17.58 -7.52
CA MET A 23 -8.87 -17.06 -6.20
C MET A 23 -7.78 -16.10 -5.75
N ASP A 24 -8.15 -14.87 -5.41
CA ASP A 24 -7.25 -13.87 -4.84
C ASP A 24 -7.76 -13.51 -3.43
N MET A 25 -6.92 -13.69 -2.42
CA MET A 25 -7.18 -13.30 -1.02
C MET A 25 -6.42 -12.00 -0.73
N LEU A 26 -7.16 -10.90 -0.69
CA LEU A 26 -6.64 -9.57 -0.38
C LEU A 26 -6.49 -9.42 1.13
N VAL A 27 -5.25 -9.23 1.58
CA VAL A 27 -4.97 -8.96 3.00
C VAL A 27 -5.08 -7.46 3.23
N LEU A 28 -5.87 -7.08 4.24
CA LEU A 28 -6.07 -5.70 4.64
C LEU A 28 -5.28 -5.41 5.92
N ASP A 29 -4.49 -4.35 5.89
CA ASP A 29 -3.73 -3.84 7.02
C ASP A 29 -4.43 -2.60 7.59
N GLU A 30 -4.44 -2.42 8.90
CA GLU A 30 -5.02 -1.24 9.53
C GLU A 30 -4.13 0.00 9.37
N CYS A 31 -2.82 -0.21 9.09
CA CYS A 31 -1.80 0.83 9.13
C CYS A 31 -1.93 1.70 10.38
N ARG A 32 -2.21 1.07 11.54
CA ARG A 32 -2.64 1.75 12.77
C ARG A 32 -1.70 2.89 13.18
N TYR A 33 -0.39 2.66 13.09
CA TYR A 33 0.62 3.68 13.43
C TYR A 33 0.50 4.97 12.62
N LEU A 34 0.12 4.89 11.33
CA LEU A 34 -0.11 6.08 10.50
C LEU A 34 -1.25 6.93 11.07
N TYR A 35 -2.35 6.27 11.44
CA TYR A 35 -3.56 6.94 11.90
C TYR A 35 -3.44 7.43 13.34
N ASP A 36 -2.78 6.67 14.21
CA ASP A 36 -2.50 7.07 15.58
C ASP A 36 -1.54 8.28 15.61
N TRP A 37 -0.64 8.42 14.63
CA TRP A 37 0.25 9.57 14.48
C TRP A 37 -0.35 10.75 13.73
N MET A 38 -1.51 10.59 13.09
CA MET A 38 -2.13 11.67 12.35
C MET A 38 -2.73 12.68 13.35
N PRO A 39 -2.31 13.96 13.30
CA PRO A 39 -2.90 14.96 14.18
C PRO A 39 -4.39 15.13 13.87
N SER A 40 -5.17 15.47 14.90
CA SER A 40 -6.56 15.91 14.68
C SER A 40 -6.58 17.16 13.78
N LEU A 41 -7.70 17.42 13.12
CA LEU A 41 -7.83 18.54 12.19
C LEU A 41 -7.44 19.89 12.84
N ASP A 42 -7.82 20.11 14.10
CA ASP A 42 -7.50 21.33 14.84
C ASP A 42 -5.99 21.46 15.17
N MET A 43 -5.31 20.32 15.35
CA MET A 43 -3.88 20.26 15.63
C MET A 43 -3.04 20.02 14.37
N PHE A 44 -3.65 20.01 13.18
CA PHE A 44 -2.94 19.65 11.96
C PHE A 44 -1.83 20.66 11.65
N TYR A 45 -2.13 21.96 11.79
CA TYR A 45 -1.14 23.00 11.55
C TYR A 45 0.05 22.89 12.51
N SER A 46 -0.20 22.83 13.81
CA SER A 46 0.87 22.70 14.81
C SER A 46 1.64 21.39 14.69
N GLY A 47 0.96 20.28 14.36
CA GLY A 47 1.56 18.98 14.15
C GLY A 47 2.45 18.91 12.89
N MET A 48 2.17 19.72 11.87
CA MET A 48 2.97 19.77 10.63
C MET A 48 4.10 20.80 10.66
N MET A 49 4.17 21.64 11.70
CA MET A 49 5.31 22.55 11.92
C MET A 49 6.56 21.81 12.41
N ASP A 50 6.37 20.61 12.98
CA ASP A 50 7.47 19.73 13.34
C ASP A 50 7.98 19.00 12.08
N ILE A 51 9.23 19.27 11.73
CA ILE A 51 9.87 18.73 10.53
C ILE A 51 10.07 17.22 10.61
N GLU A 52 10.36 16.67 11.79
CA GLU A 52 10.57 15.23 11.96
C GLU A 52 9.27 14.47 11.76
N ARG A 53 8.18 15.03 12.29
CA ARG A 53 6.83 14.50 12.10
C ARG A 53 6.38 14.62 10.65
N GLN A 54 6.70 15.73 9.98
CA GLN A 54 6.41 15.91 8.56
C GLN A 54 7.12 14.85 7.70
N PHE A 55 8.42 14.61 7.92
CA PHE A 55 9.16 13.58 7.20
C PHE A 55 8.61 12.18 7.45
N SER A 56 8.35 11.84 8.72
CA SER A 56 7.76 10.55 9.09
C SER A 56 6.44 10.31 8.35
N PHE A 57 5.55 11.31 8.33
CA PHE A 57 4.28 11.21 7.64
C PHE A 57 4.43 11.04 6.12
N ARG A 58 5.36 11.78 5.49
CA ARG A 58 5.63 11.68 4.05
C ARG A 58 6.20 10.32 3.67
N PHE A 59 7.11 9.75 4.45
CA PHE A 59 7.66 8.42 4.17
C PHE A 59 6.62 7.31 4.33
N ILE A 60 5.73 7.41 5.32
CA ILE A 60 4.65 6.43 5.48
C ILE A 60 3.65 6.53 4.32
N LEU A 61 3.26 7.73 3.90
CA LEU A 61 2.38 7.92 2.75
C LEU A 61 3.00 7.45 1.44
N ASP A 62 4.31 7.65 1.24
CA ASP A 62 5.05 7.09 0.11
C ASP A 62 4.96 5.56 0.10
N ALA A 63 5.20 4.91 1.25
CA ALA A 63 5.09 3.46 1.37
C ALA A 63 3.67 2.95 1.06
N VAL A 64 2.64 3.57 1.63
CA VAL A 64 1.23 3.19 1.38
C VAL A 64 0.86 3.38 -0.10
N ALA A 65 1.31 4.45 -0.73
CA ALA A 65 1.07 4.70 -2.15
C ALA A 65 1.79 3.67 -3.03
N LYS A 66 3.04 3.32 -2.74
CA LYS A 66 3.81 2.30 -3.47
C LYS A 66 3.18 0.90 -3.43
N HIS A 67 2.35 0.61 -2.44
CA HIS A 67 1.53 -0.61 -2.42
C HIS A 67 0.36 -0.55 -3.40
N ARG A 68 -0.21 0.61 -3.69
CA ARG A 68 -1.45 0.71 -4.48
C ARG A 68 -1.23 1.22 -5.90
N MET A 69 -0.17 1.98 -6.14
CA MET A 69 0.06 2.77 -7.37
C MET A 69 -0.17 2.00 -8.68
N VAL A 70 0.22 0.72 -8.74
CA VAL A 70 0.09 -0.11 -9.95
C VAL A 70 -1.36 -0.50 -10.25
N TYR A 71 -2.21 -0.58 -9.23
CA TYR A 71 -3.55 -1.18 -9.32
C TYR A 71 -4.69 -0.20 -9.03
N ASN A 72 -4.45 0.80 -8.18
CA ASN A 72 -5.39 1.85 -7.86
C ASN A 72 -4.64 3.13 -7.50
N ASN A 73 -4.80 4.16 -8.33
CA ASN A 73 -4.13 5.45 -8.17
C ASN A 73 -5.11 6.59 -7.80
N GLU A 74 -6.33 6.27 -7.38
CA GLU A 74 -7.39 7.26 -7.15
C GLU A 74 -7.27 7.94 -5.76
N PHE A 75 -6.71 7.23 -4.78
CA PHE A 75 -6.74 7.68 -3.38
C PHE A 75 -5.56 8.58 -3.00
N PHE A 76 -4.37 8.33 -3.52
CA PHE A 76 -3.15 9.05 -3.16
C PHE A 76 -2.31 9.31 -4.42
N TYR A 77 -1.98 10.57 -4.65
CA TYR A 77 -1.12 11.02 -5.75
C TYR A 77 -0.05 11.97 -5.21
N GLY A 78 1.11 12.01 -5.87
CA GLY A 78 2.20 12.94 -5.50
C GLY A 78 2.84 12.68 -4.14
N THR A 79 2.62 11.51 -3.54
CA THR A 79 3.22 11.11 -2.25
C THR A 79 4.62 10.53 -2.39
N ALA A 80 5.11 10.34 -3.62
CA ALA A 80 6.41 9.75 -3.89
C ALA A 80 7.55 10.58 -3.29
N SER A 81 8.30 9.98 -2.37
CA SER A 81 9.48 10.64 -1.79
C SER A 81 10.73 10.45 -2.65
N VAL A 82 10.77 9.36 -3.43
CA VAL A 82 11.82 9.04 -4.39
C VAL A 82 11.19 8.86 -5.76
N SER A 83 11.83 9.39 -6.79
CA SER A 83 11.36 9.29 -8.18
C SER A 83 11.39 7.85 -8.68
N LYS A 84 10.44 7.47 -9.54
CA LYS A 84 10.40 6.16 -10.20
C LYS A 84 11.60 5.90 -11.12
N PHE A 85 12.31 6.96 -11.51
CA PHE A 85 13.49 6.87 -12.36
C PHE A 85 14.78 6.51 -11.60
N GLU A 86 14.74 6.51 -10.26
CA GLU A 86 15.89 6.13 -9.43
C GLU A 86 16.01 4.60 -9.31
N THR A 87 17.24 4.10 -9.20
CA THR A 87 17.53 2.65 -9.12
C THR A 87 16.92 1.98 -7.90
N ASP A 88 16.80 2.73 -6.80
CA ASP A 88 16.33 2.21 -5.51
C ASP A 88 14.80 2.32 -5.36
N TYR A 89 14.10 2.72 -6.42
CA TYR A 89 12.64 2.79 -6.39
C TYR A 89 12.03 1.39 -6.31
N VAL A 90 11.29 1.13 -5.23
CA VAL A 90 10.60 -0.15 -5.03
C VAL A 90 9.09 0.06 -5.01
N GLU A 91 8.39 -0.50 -6.01
CA GLU A 91 6.93 -0.67 -5.99
C GLU A 91 6.56 -2.09 -5.56
N LYS A 92 5.38 -2.24 -4.94
CA LYS A 92 4.89 -3.56 -4.52
C LYS A 92 3.86 -4.07 -5.52
N VAL A 93 4.16 -5.24 -6.09
CA VAL A 93 3.38 -5.87 -7.14
C VAL A 93 2.81 -7.18 -6.62
N LEU A 94 1.61 -7.54 -7.06
CA LEU A 94 0.98 -8.81 -6.73
C LEU A 94 1.83 -9.97 -7.21
N SER A 95 1.96 -10.97 -6.34
CA SER A 95 2.59 -12.25 -6.70
C SER A 95 1.84 -12.97 -7.82
N VAL A 96 2.56 -13.83 -8.54
CA VAL A 96 1.96 -14.71 -9.54
C VAL A 96 1.11 -15.78 -8.85
N ARG A 97 -0.03 -16.12 -9.45
CA ARG A 97 -0.94 -17.14 -8.92
C ARG A 97 -0.26 -18.51 -8.82
N LYS A 98 -0.31 -19.09 -7.62
CA LYS A 98 0.18 -20.44 -7.35
C LYS A 98 -0.87 -21.48 -7.72
N ASN A 99 -0.45 -22.61 -8.28
CA ASN A 99 -1.36 -23.74 -8.49
C ASN A 99 -1.68 -24.39 -7.15
N ILE A 100 -2.96 -24.55 -6.83
CA ILE A 100 -3.42 -25.49 -5.82
C ILE A 100 -4.06 -26.66 -6.57
N ILE A 101 -3.67 -27.87 -6.18
CA ILE A 101 -4.13 -29.14 -6.78
C ILE A 101 -5.65 -29.28 -6.61
#